data_AF-A0A822E0E0-F1
#
_entry.id   AF-A0A822E0E0-F1
#
_cell.length_a   1.000
_cell.length_b   1.000
_cell.length_c   1.000
_cell.angle_alpha   90.00
_cell.angle_beta   90.00
_cell.angle_gamma   90.00
#
_symmetry.space_group_name_H-M   'P 1'
#
loop_
_entity.id
_entity.type
_entity.pdbx_description
1 polymer ?
#
loop_
_entity_poly.entity_id
_entity_poly.type
_entity_poly.pdbx_seq_one_letter_code
_entity_poly.pdbx_strand_id
1 'polypeptide(L)' 'DILDKQSNRAHNIQPGTVVDTDIVPPNGFYFYLNSHAPIKGTSRPVLYQVLYDEIGSTSDEIQQLT' A
#
# COMPACT_ATOMS: atom_id res chain seq x y z
N ASP A 1 23.80 -16.04 15.31
CA ASP A 1 22.64 -15.98 14.39
C ASP A 1 21.30 -16.05 15.13
N ILE A 2 21.00 -15.05 15.99
CA ILE A 2 19.81 -15.01 16.85
C ILE A 2 19.06 -13.68 16.65
N LEU A 3 18.73 -13.35 15.40
CA LEU A 3 17.90 -12.16 15.11
C LEU A 3 16.75 -12.41 14.13
N ASP A 4 16.47 -13.66 13.74
CA ASP A 4 15.45 -13.95 12.73
C ASP A 4 14.21 -14.69 13.28
N LYS A 5 13.76 -14.31 14.49
CA LYS A 5 12.58 -14.91 15.14
C LYS A 5 11.54 -13.91 15.65
N GLN A 6 11.52 -12.71 15.07
CA GLN A 6 10.44 -11.74 15.28
C GLN A 6 9.69 -11.38 13.99
N SER A 7 9.99 -11.99 12.84
CA SER A 7 9.32 -11.65 11.57
C SER A 7 7.85 -12.07 11.45
N ASN A 8 7.31 -12.85 12.40
CA ASN A 8 5.98 -13.46 12.27
C ASN A 8 4.98 -13.12 13.40
N ARG A 9 5.14 -12.01 14.14
CA ARG A 9 4.14 -11.63 15.16
C ARG A 9 3.00 -10.76 14.66
N ALA A 10 3.11 -10.17 13.47
CA ALA A 10 1.99 -9.54 12.81
C ALA A 10 1.53 -10.46 11.67
N HIS A 11 0.33 -11.05 11.77
CA HIS A 11 -0.33 -11.77 10.67
C HIS A 11 -0.83 -10.79 9.58
N ASN A 12 -0.09 -9.71 9.36
CA ASN A 12 -0.46 -8.60 8.50
C ASN A 12 0.42 -8.56 7.27
N ILE A 13 -0.14 -7.99 6.21
CA ILE A 13 0.59 -7.62 5.02
C ILE A 13 1.77 -6.69 5.37
N GLN A 14 2.86 -6.81 4.62
CA GLN A 14 4.06 -6.01 4.85
C GLN A 14 3.76 -4.52 4.62
N PRO A 15 4.36 -3.62 5.40
CA PRO A 15 4.36 -2.19 5.06
C PRO A 15 4.96 -1.97 3.67
N GLY A 16 4.42 -1.02 2.91
CA GLY A 16 4.77 -0.77 1.51
C GLY A 16 4.05 -1.68 0.51
N THR A 17 3.14 -2.55 0.95
CA THR A 17 2.30 -3.32 0.01
C THR A 17 1.36 -2.37 -0.73
N VAL A 18 1.48 -2.35 -2.05
CA VAL A 18 0.58 -1.64 -2.97
C VAL A 18 -0.29 -2.65 -3.72
N VAL A 19 -1.58 -2.34 -3.86
CA VAL A 19 -2.51 -3.11 -4.70
C VAL A 19 -3.26 -2.16 -5.62
N ASP A 20 -2.97 -2.25 -6.90
CA ASP A 20 -3.54 -1.43 -7.98
C ASP A 20 -4.26 -2.26 -9.06
N THR A 21 -4.40 -3.57 -8.84
CA THR A 21 -5.05 -4.53 -9.75
C THR A 21 -6.17 -5.32 -9.04
N ASP A 22 -7.15 -5.78 -9.81
CA ASP A 22 -8.33 -6.60 -9.44
C ASP A 22 -9.36 -6.00 -8.46
N ILE A 23 -8.92 -5.41 -7.34
CA ILE A 23 -9.80 -4.90 -6.27
C ILE A 23 -9.96 -3.39 -6.29
N VAL A 24 -9.64 -2.74 -7.41
CA VAL A 24 -9.77 -1.30 -7.63
C VAL A 24 -10.89 -1.02 -8.64
N PRO A 25 -11.53 0.17 -8.59
CA PRO A 25 -12.49 0.57 -9.61
C PRO A 25 -11.86 0.54 -11.01
N PRO A 26 -12.58 0.06 -12.05
CA PRO A 26 -12.03 -0.06 -13.40
C PRO A 26 -11.82 1.28 -14.12
N ASN A 27 -12.43 2.36 -13.61
CA ASN A 27 -12.46 3.67 -14.26
C ASN A 27 -11.74 4.73 -13.43
N GLY A 28 -10.50 5.04 -13.78
CA GLY A 28 -9.66 6.04 -13.12
C GLY A 28 -8.43 5.40 -12.49
N PHE A 29 -7.63 6.20 -11.78
CA PHE A 29 -6.42 5.71 -11.15
C PHE A 29 -6.60 5.61 -9.63
N TYR A 30 -6.62 4.36 -9.13
CA TYR A 30 -6.81 4.03 -7.73
C TYR A 30 -5.78 2.98 -7.31
N PHE A 31 -5.34 3.04 -6.07
CA PHE A 31 -4.49 2.01 -5.49
C PHE A 31 -4.70 1.95 -3.97
N TYR A 32 -4.56 0.75 -3.40
CA TYR A 32 -4.44 0.58 -1.97
C TYR A 32 -2.97 0.60 -1.57
N LEU A 33 -2.64 1.32 -0.50
CA LEU A 33 -1.31 1.30 0.09
C LEU A 33 -1.41 1.02 1.60
N ASN A 34 -0.62 0.04 2.05
CA ASN A 34 -0.40 -0.22 3.46
C ASN A 34 0.93 0.41 3.90
N SER A 35 0.91 1.66 4.37
CA SER A 35 2.13 2.41 4.70
C SER A 35 2.78 2.03 6.04
N HIS A 36 2.07 1.33 6.93
CA HIS A 36 2.56 1.08 8.29
C HIS A 36 2.32 -0.35 8.76
N ALA A 37 3.16 -0.79 9.70
CA ALA A 37 2.94 -2.03 10.45
C ALA A 37 2.07 -1.71 11.68
N PRO A 38 0.85 -2.25 11.79
CA PRO A 38 0.02 -2.02 12.96
C PRO A 38 0.64 -2.73 14.16
N ILE A 39 0.62 -2.04 15.31
CA ILE A 39 1.14 -2.57 16.57
C ILE A 39 0.24 -3.71 17.11
N LYS A 40 -1.06 -3.68 16.79
CA LYS A 40 -2.04 -4.70 17.19
C LYS A 40 -3.23 -4.75 16.21
N GLY A 41 -3.78 -5.95 15.97
CA GLY A 41 -4.93 -6.15 15.10
C GLY A 41 -4.54 -6.28 13.62
N THR A 42 -5.52 -6.16 12.71
CA THR A 42 -5.30 -6.25 11.26
C THR A 42 -5.00 -4.88 10.64
N SER A 43 -4.00 -4.81 9.74
CA SER A 43 -3.69 -3.60 8.97
C SER A 43 -4.90 -3.15 8.17
N ARG A 44 -5.12 -1.84 8.08
CA ARG A 44 -6.11 -1.26 7.18
C ARG A 44 -5.37 -0.53 6.06
N PRO A 45 -5.29 -1.12 4.85
CA PRO A 45 -4.80 -0.42 3.68
C PRO A 45 -5.65 0.82 3.41
N VAL A 46 -5.01 1.92 3.01
CA VAL A 46 -5.70 3.16 2.62
C VAL A 46 -5.92 3.13 1.11
N LEU A 47 -7.14 3.44 0.66
CA LEU A 47 -7.45 3.63 -0.76
C LEU A 47 -7.09 5.06 -1.16
N TYR A 48 -6.20 5.19 -2.12
CA TYR A 48 -5.84 6.44 -2.76
C TYR A 48 -6.53 6.53 -4.12
N GLN A 49 -7.05 7.72 -4.43
CA GLN A 49 -7.67 8.04 -5.71
C GLN A 49 -6.97 9.27 -6.28
N VAL A 50 -6.42 9.13 -7.48
CA VAL A 50 -5.90 10.27 -8.23
C VAL A 50 -7.06 10.88 -9.01
N LEU A 51 -7.51 12.05 -8.56
CA LEU A 51 -8.65 12.75 -9.18
C LEU A 51 -8.24 13.49 -10.46
N TYR A 52 -7.02 14.02 -10.48
CA TYR A 52 -6.53 14.83 -11.56
C TYR A 52 -5.01 14.94 -11.45
N ASP A 53 -4.31 14.70 -12.56
CA ASP A 53 -2.85 14.81 -12.64
C ASP A 53 -2.48 15.66 -13.87
N GLU A 54 -1.87 16.82 -13.62
CA GLU A 54 -1.34 17.73 -14.65
C GLU A 54 0.15 17.54 -14.91
N ILE A 55 0.84 16.82 -14.01
CA ILE A 55 2.29 16.64 -14.03
C ILE A 55 2.66 15.50 -15.00
N GLY A 56 1.70 14.62 -15.31
CA GLY A 56 1.89 13.49 -16.20
C GLY A 56 2.72 12.39 -15.54
N SER A 57 2.58 12.24 -14.21
CA SER A 57 3.30 11.27 -13.42
C SER A 57 2.80 9.85 -13.71
N THR A 58 3.73 8.91 -13.65
CA THR A 58 3.42 7.48 -13.75
C THR A 58 2.79 6.99 -12.44
N SER A 59 2.08 5.86 -12.53
CA SER A 59 1.49 5.22 -11.36
C SER A 59 2.53 4.91 -10.26
N ASP A 60 3.70 4.42 -10.67
CA ASP A 60 4.79 4.08 -9.76
C ASP A 60 5.35 5.31 -9.02
N GLU A 61 5.47 6.45 -9.69
CA GLU A 61 5.95 7.70 -9.09
C GLU A 61 4.98 8.22 -8.02
N ILE A 62 3.67 8.17 -8.30
CA ILE A 62 2.64 8.59 -7.36
C ILE A 62 2.61 7.64 -6.14
N GLN A 63 2.76 6.34 -6.36
CA GLN A 63 2.83 5.35 -5.29
C GLN A 63 4.06 5.53 -4.40
N GLN A 64 5.23 5.86 -4.97
CA GLN A 64 6.45 6.10 -4.19
C GLN A 64 6.43 7.42 -3.41
N LEU A 65 5.71 8.43 -3.88
CA LEU A 65 5.57 9.71 -3.20
C LEU A 65 4.71 9.60 -1.92
N THR A 66 3.85 8.59 -1.85
CA THR A 66 2.81 8.42 -0.82
C THR A 66 3.29 7.58 0.36
#